data_AF-A0A6I9N4K5-F1
#
_entry.id   AF-A0A6I9N4K5-F1
#
_cell.length_a   1.000
_cell.length_b   1.000
_cell.length_c   1.000
_cell.angle_alpha   90.00
_cell.angle_beta   90.00
_cell.angle_gamma   90.00
#
_symmetry.space_group_name_H-M   'P 1'
#
loop_
_entity.id
_entity.type
_entity.pdbx_description
1 polymer ?
#
loop_
_entity_poly.entity_id
_entity_poly.type
_entity_poly.pdbx_seq_one_letter_code
_entity_poly.pdbx_strand_id
1 'polypeptide(L)'
;VACNRRLAAQPPSACVLEVSVRGVKISVQDQCHSAHRGDQCFHFFQLKNISFCGCHPKHSKYFGLITKHPDQQRFACHVMVAETTLHPLAESVGRAFQQYYRDNIGYSCPTEDIFIE
;
A
#
# COMPACT_ATOMS: atom_id res chain seq x y z
N VAL A 1 26.39 -0.61 7.07
CA VAL A 1 26.52 -0.18 5.66
C VAL A 1 25.18 -0.44 4.98
N ALA A 2 24.47 0.61 4.55
CA ALA A 2 23.23 0.46 3.78
C ALA A 2 23.60 0.37 2.29
N CYS A 3 23.43 -0.81 1.71
CA CYS A 3 23.72 -1.05 0.30
C CYS A 3 22.47 -0.69 -0.51
N ASN A 4 22.59 0.24 -1.46
CA ASN A 4 21.52 0.54 -2.41
C ASN A 4 21.33 -0.67 -3.34
N ARG A 5 20.28 -1.46 -3.14
CA ARG A 5 19.95 -2.58 -4.03
C ARG A 5 19.45 -1.98 -5.34
N ARG A 6 20.34 -1.97 -6.33
CA ARG A 6 20.05 -1.52 -7.70
C ARG A 6 18.79 -2.20 -8.25
N LEU A 7 18.03 -1.39 -9.00
CA LEU A 7 17.01 -1.73 -10.01
C LEU A 7 16.86 -3.23 -10.25
N ALA A 8 15.66 -3.77 -9.98
CA ALA A 8 15.29 -5.08 -10.47
C ALA A 8 15.61 -5.17 -11.97
N ALA A 9 16.33 -6.22 -12.38
CA ALA A 9 16.79 -6.41 -13.75
C ALA A 9 15.64 -6.59 -14.76
N GLN A 10 14.42 -6.78 -14.26
CA GLN A 10 13.20 -6.86 -15.05
C GLN A 10 12.23 -5.74 -14.67
N PRO A 11 11.48 -5.20 -15.65
CA PRO A 11 10.44 -4.22 -15.37
C PRO A 11 9.43 -4.81 -14.36
N PRO A 12 8.98 -4.01 -13.37
CA PRO A 12 7.99 -4.48 -12.40
C PRO A 12 6.70 -4.89 -13.13
N SER A 13 6.08 -5.98 -12.67
CA SER A 13 4.81 -6.46 -13.23
C SER A 13 3.73 -5.38 -13.11
N ALA A 14 2.93 -5.24 -14.17
CA ALA A 14 1.78 -4.35 -14.16
C ALA A 14 0.77 -4.78 -13.08
N CYS A 15 0.20 -3.82 -12.37
CA CYS A 15 -0.81 -4.08 -11.36
C CYS A 15 -1.91 -3.02 -11.35
N VAL A 16 -3.06 -3.42 -10.81
CA VAL A 16 -4.22 -2.55 -10.57
C VAL A 16 -4.43 -2.42 -9.08
N LEU A 17 -4.63 -1.19 -8.62
CA LEU A 17 -4.81 -0.83 -7.21
C LEU A 17 -6.25 -0.40 -6.97
N GLU A 18 -6.93 -1.07 -6.05
CA GLU A 18 -8.29 -0.71 -5.62
C GLU A 18 -8.26 -0.32 -4.14
N VAL A 19 -8.81 0.85 -3.81
CA VAL A 19 -8.83 1.39 -2.45
C VAL A 19 -10.26 1.43 -1.94
N SER A 20 -10.47 0.96 -0.71
CA SER A 20 -11.75 1.03 0.00
C SER A 20 -11.52 1.24 1.49
N VAL A 21 -12.60 1.56 2.23
CA VAL A 21 -12.55 1.64 3.70
C VAL A 21 -12.19 0.31 4.37
N ARG A 22 -12.34 -0.82 3.66
CA ARG A 22 -11.92 -2.14 4.16
C ARG A 22 -10.42 -2.37 4.02
N GLY A 23 -9.76 -1.72 3.06
CA GLY A 23 -8.36 -1.98 2.72
C GLY A 23 -8.01 -1.69 1.27
N VAL A 24 -6.78 -2.08 0.91
CA VAL A 24 -6.18 -1.90 -0.42
C VAL A 24 -5.98 -3.26 -1.08
N LYS A 25 -6.45 -3.41 -2.31
CA LYS A 25 -6.25 -4.59 -3.15
C LYS A 25 -5.24 -4.29 -4.25
N ILE A 26 -4.24 -5.15 -4.40
CA ILE A 26 -3.23 -5.09 -5.46
C ILE A 26 -3.40 -6.32 -6.33
N SER A 27 -3.86 -6.14 -7.57
CA SER A 27 -4.04 -7.23 -8.54
C SER A 27 -2.89 -7.21 -9.55
N VAL A 28 -2.09 -8.28 -9.62
CA VAL A 28 -0.93 -8.35 -10.51
C VAL A 28 -1.35 -9.05 -11.81
N GLN A 29 -1.21 -8.37 -12.95
CA GLN A 29 -1.78 -8.84 -14.22
C GLN A 29 -1.10 -10.12 -14.74
N ASP A 30 0.22 -10.26 -14.54
CA ASP A 30 1.00 -11.39 -15.07
C ASP A 30 0.75 -12.72 -14.30
N GLN A 31 0.41 -12.64 -13.02
CA GLN A 31 0.12 -13.83 -12.20
C GLN A 31 -1.19 -14.53 -12.58
N CYS A 32 -2.09 -13.86 -13.32
CA CYS A 32 -3.33 -14.49 -13.78
C CYS A 32 -3.17 -15.41 -14.99
N HIS A 33 -2.08 -15.30 -15.76
CA HIS A 33 -1.89 -16.11 -16.95
C HIS A 33 -1.29 -17.49 -16.66
N SER A 34 -0.60 -17.64 -15.52
CA SER A 34 0.04 -18.88 -15.08
C SER A 34 -0.74 -19.63 -13.99
N ALA A 35 -1.76 -19.00 -13.38
CA ALA A 35 -2.56 -19.61 -12.34
C ALA A 35 -3.48 -20.70 -12.92
N HIS A 36 -3.06 -21.96 -12.80
CA HIS A 36 -3.95 -23.10 -12.89
C HIS A 36 -5.11 -22.92 -11.89
N ARG A 37 -6.32 -22.67 -12.41
CA ARG A 37 -7.64 -22.77 -11.75
C ARG A 37 -7.62 -22.70 -10.20
N GLY A 38 -7.69 -21.49 -9.66
CA GLY A 38 -8.19 -21.29 -8.28
C GLY A 38 -7.44 -20.29 -7.41
N ASP A 39 -6.24 -19.83 -7.80
CA ASP A 39 -5.46 -18.93 -6.96
C ASP A 39 -5.86 -17.46 -7.15
N GLN A 40 -5.96 -16.71 -6.04
CA GLN A 40 -6.30 -15.29 -6.10
C GLN A 40 -5.12 -14.51 -6.70
N CYS A 41 -5.26 -13.93 -7.90
CA CYS A 41 -4.21 -13.11 -8.52
C CYS A 41 -3.99 -11.73 -7.83
N PHE A 42 -4.36 -11.60 -6.57
CA PHE A 42 -4.30 -10.33 -5.86
C PHE A 42 -3.89 -10.51 -4.41
N HIS A 43 -3.30 -9.46 -3.87
CA HIS A 43 -3.04 -9.31 -2.46
C HIS A 43 -4.01 -8.28 -1.88
N PHE A 44 -4.69 -8.63 -0.80
CA PHE A 44 -5.59 -7.71 -0.10
C PHE A 44 -5.03 -7.38 1.29
N PHE A 45 -4.82 -6.10 1.54
CA PHE A 45 -4.32 -5.58 2.80
C PHE A 45 -5.43 -4.83 3.51
N GLN A 46 -5.92 -5.39 4.62
CA GLN A 46 -6.90 -4.73 5.47
C GLN A 46 -6.32 -3.42 6.01
N LEU A 47 -7.15 -2.37 6.05
CA LEU A 47 -6.67 -1.03 6.41
C LEU A 47 -6.03 -0.97 7.80
N LYS A 48 -6.54 -1.75 8.76
CA LYS A 48 -5.97 -1.91 10.12
C LYS A 48 -4.54 -2.45 10.16
N ASN A 49 -4.10 -3.11 9.09
CA ASN A 49 -2.77 -3.68 8.96
C ASN A 49 -1.84 -2.79 8.12
N ILE A 50 -2.30 -1.64 7.64
CA ILE A 50 -1.49 -0.68 6.89
C ILE A 50 -1.08 0.42 7.86
N SER A 51 0.24 0.63 8.01
CA SER A 51 0.77 1.61 8.96
C SER A 51 1.10 2.95 8.32
N PHE A 52 1.41 2.96 7.02
CA PHE A 52 1.81 4.18 6.31
C PHE A 52 1.60 4.04 4.80
N CYS A 53 1.35 5.17 4.13
CA CYS A 53 1.47 5.27 2.69
C CYS A 53 1.98 6.66 2.28
N GLY A 54 2.63 6.77 1.13
CA GLY A 54 3.06 8.08 0.63
C GLY A 54 3.72 8.03 -0.74
N CYS A 55 3.72 9.18 -1.41
CA CYS A 55 4.47 9.39 -2.64
C CYS A 55 5.92 9.81 -2.33
N HIS A 56 6.86 9.47 -3.20
CA HIS A 56 8.23 9.98 -3.07
C HIS A 56 8.25 11.50 -3.30
N PRO A 57 8.86 12.32 -2.42
CA PRO A 57 8.70 13.78 -2.41
C PRO A 57 9.20 14.46 -3.68
N LYS A 58 10.26 13.93 -4.30
CA LYS A 58 10.81 14.45 -5.58
C LYS A 58 10.30 13.72 -6.82
N HIS A 59 9.66 12.57 -6.65
CA HIS A 59 9.30 11.67 -7.74
C HIS A 59 7.93 11.08 -7.47
N SER A 60 6.90 11.91 -7.59
CA SER A 60 5.53 11.55 -7.21
C SER A 60 4.91 10.41 -8.03
N LYS A 61 5.60 9.93 -9.07
CA LYS A 61 5.29 8.70 -9.78
C LYS A 61 5.56 7.42 -8.99
N TYR A 62 6.30 7.50 -7.88
CA TYR A 62 6.51 6.39 -6.95
C TYR A 62 5.60 6.55 -5.74
N PHE A 63 4.98 5.44 -5.34
CA PHE A 63 4.14 5.34 -4.15
C PHE A 63 4.56 4.13 -3.34
N GLY A 64 4.66 4.30 -2.02
CA GLY A 64 4.96 3.25 -1.06
C GLY A 64 3.78 2.98 -0.13
N LEU A 65 3.55 1.70 0.18
CA LEU A 65 2.55 1.23 1.14
C LEU A 65 3.24 0.30 2.15
N ILE A 66 3.17 0.62 3.44
CA ILE A 66 3.78 -0.19 4.50
C ILE A 66 2.68 -1.01 5.20
N THR A 67 2.84 -2.34 5.17
CA THR A 67 1.88 -3.29 5.74
C THR A 67 2.54 -4.13 6.82
N LYS A 68 1.86 -4.33 7.94
CA LYS A 68 2.25 -5.27 8.99
C LYS A 68 1.87 -6.70 8.58
N HIS A 69 2.79 -7.64 8.76
CA HIS A 69 2.50 -9.06 8.57
C HIS A 69 1.49 -9.55 9.64
N PRO A 70 0.48 -10.36 9.29
CA PRO A 70 -0.53 -10.80 10.25
C PRO A 70 0.05 -11.59 11.43
N ASP A 71 0.97 -12.52 11.14
CA ASP A 71 1.50 -13.46 12.15
C ASP A 71 2.92 -13.16 12.63
N GLN A 72 3.57 -12.11 12.10
CA GLN A 72 4.97 -11.83 12.37
C GLN A 72 5.14 -10.37 12.77
N GLN A 73 6.07 -10.08 13.68
CA GLN A 73 6.48 -8.71 13.99
C GLN A 73 7.40 -8.13 12.91
N ARG A 74 6.90 -8.10 11.67
CA ARG A 74 7.61 -7.61 10.50
C ARG A 74 6.69 -6.76 9.66
N PHE A 75 7.30 -5.83 8.94
CA PHE A 75 6.62 -4.96 7.99
C PHE A 75 7.17 -5.21 6.59
N ALA A 76 6.30 -5.07 5.59
CA ALA A 76 6.67 -5.07 4.19
C ALA A 76 6.36 -3.70 3.59
N CYS A 77 7.25 -3.22 2.73
CA CYS A 77 7.03 -2.02 1.93
C CYS A 77 6.75 -2.45 0.49
N HIS A 78 5.55 -2.14 0.02
CA HIS A 78 5.13 -2.37 -1.36
C HIS A 78 5.33 -1.07 -2.13
N VAL A 79 6.16 -1.08 -3.16
CA VAL A 79 6.48 0.10 -3.96
C VAL A 79 5.89 -0.06 -5.35
N MET A 80 5.09 0.91 -5.76
CA MET A 80 4.44 0.98 -7.07
C MET A 80 4.97 2.19 -7.83
N VAL A 81 5.01 2.08 -9.15
CA VAL A 81 5.40 3.15 -10.06
C VAL A 81 4.37 3.30 -11.17
N ALA A 82 4.09 4.53 -11.57
CA ALA A 82 3.22 4.85 -12.70
C ALA A 82 3.91 5.81 -13.68
N GLU A 83 3.28 6.03 -14.84
CA GLU A 83 3.73 7.05 -15.80
C GLU A 83 3.42 8.46 -15.31
N THR A 84 2.30 8.61 -14.60
CA THR A 84 1.83 9.87 -14.00
C THR A 84 2.07 9.90 -12.50
N THR A 85 1.76 11.04 -11.90
CA THR A 85 1.76 11.19 -10.44
C THR A 85 0.77 10.23 -9.76
N LEU A 86 1.13 9.76 -8.56
CA LEU A 86 0.32 8.88 -7.72
C LEU A 86 -0.30 9.61 -6.51
N HIS A 87 -0.22 10.95 -6.45
CA HIS A 87 -0.90 11.72 -5.38
C HIS A 87 -2.40 11.38 -5.25
N PRO A 88 -3.19 11.24 -6.34
CA PRO A 88 -4.61 10.88 -6.20
C PRO A 88 -4.83 9.53 -5.52
N LEU A 89 -3.91 8.57 -5.71
CA LEU A 89 -3.92 7.29 -5.01
C LEU A 89 -3.62 7.51 -3.52
N ALA A 90 -2.56 8.28 -3.20
CA ALA A 90 -2.19 8.57 -1.82
C ALA A 90 -3.33 9.27 -1.05
N GLU A 91 -3.97 10.27 -1.67
CA GLU A 91 -5.13 10.96 -1.10
C GLU A 91 -6.32 10.01 -0.88
N SER A 92 -6.55 9.08 -1.81
CA SER A 92 -7.64 8.10 -1.69
C SER A 92 -7.41 7.14 -0.52
N VAL A 93 -6.16 6.67 -0.32
CA VAL A 93 -5.79 5.86 0.84
C VAL A 93 -5.89 6.69 2.13
N GLY A 94 -5.45 7.95 2.11
CA GLY A 94 -5.59 8.88 3.23
C GLY A 94 -7.04 9.10 3.67
N ARG A 95 -7.96 9.30 2.71
CA ARG A 95 -9.41 9.38 2.99
C ARG A 95 -9.96 8.08 3.58
N ALA A 96 -9.53 6.94 3.06
CA ALA A 96 -9.92 5.64 3.62
C ALA A 96 -9.44 5.50 5.08
N PHE A 97 -8.21 5.92 5.40
CA PHE A 97 -7.68 5.92 6.76
C PHE A 97 -8.49 6.81 7.69
N GLN A 98 -8.75 8.05 7.28
CA GLN A 98 -9.55 9.00 8.07
C GLN A 98 -10.94 8.45 8.37
N GLN A 99 -11.60 7.85 7.37
CA GLN A 99 -12.92 7.25 7.55
C GLN A 99 -12.86 6.03 8.48
N TYR A 100 -11.92 5.11 8.25
CA TYR A 100 -11.76 3.93 9.10
C TYR A 100 -11.45 4.30 10.55
N TYR A 101 -10.58 5.30 10.76
CA TYR A 101 -10.24 5.78 12.09
C TYR A 101 -11.47 6.36 12.79
N ARG A 102 -12.24 7.21 12.10
CA ARG A 102 -13.50 7.76 12.61
C ARG A 102 -14.47 6.65 13.05
N ASP A 103 -14.63 5.63 12.22
CA ASP A 103 -15.63 4.57 12.44
C ASP A 103 -15.19 3.52 13.46
N ASN A 104 -13.88 3.30 13.66
CA ASN A 104 -13.36 2.15 14.42
C ASN A 104 -12.44 2.49 15.60
N ILE A 105 -11.87 3.70 15.67
CA ILE A 105 -10.85 4.07 16.67
C ILE A 105 -11.19 5.38 17.39
N GLY A 106 -11.86 6.32 16.72
CA GLY A 106 -12.20 7.66 17.22
C GLY A 106 -13.08 7.69 18.47
N TYR A 107 -13.55 6.54 18.96
CA TYR A 107 -14.34 6.43 20.19
C TYR A 107 -13.58 5.85 21.40
N SER A 108 -12.41 5.22 21.20
CA SER A 108 -11.72 4.47 22.29
C SER A 108 -10.37 5.05 22.72
N CYS A 109 -9.72 5.86 21.89
CA CYS A 109 -8.44 6.48 22.22
C CYS A 109 -8.14 7.59 21.19
N PRO A 110 -8.18 8.89 21.56
CA PRO A 110 -7.67 9.93 20.69
C PRO A 110 -6.17 9.67 20.52
N THR A 111 -5.73 9.39 19.29
CA THR A 111 -4.30 9.31 18.98
C THR A 111 -3.78 10.72 19.10
N GLU A 112 -3.23 11.05 20.28
CA GLU A 112 -2.37 12.21 20.46
C GLU A 112 -1.21 12.06 19.46
N ASP A 113 -1.17 12.99 18.52
CA ASP A 113 0.01 13.46 17.80
C ASP A 113 0.89 12.38 17.13
N ILE A 114 0.49 11.95 15.93
CA ILE A 114 1.46 11.53 14.91
C ILE A 114 1.51 12.62 13.83
N PHE A 115 2.01 13.79 14.21
CA PHE A 115 2.46 14.78 13.25
C PHE A 115 3.81 14.33 12.69
N ILE A 116 3.89 14.17 11.38
CA ILE A 116 5.17 14.13 10.65
C ILE A 116 5.38 15.57 10.18
N GLU A 117 6.25 16.31 10.87
CA GLU A 117 6.91 17.52 10.34
C GLU A 117 7.92 17.15 9.24
#